data_AF-A0AAV3REY5-F1
#
_entry.id   AF-A0AAV3REY5-F1
#
_cell.length_a   1.000
_cell.length_b   1.000
_cell.length_c   1.000
_cell.angle_alpha   90.00
_cell.angle_beta   90.00
_cell.angle_gamma   90.00
#
_symmetry.space_group_name_H-M   'P 1'
#
loop_
_entity.id
_entity.type
_entity.pdbx_description
1 polymer ?
#
loop_
_entity_poly.entity_id
_entity_poly.type
_entity_poly.pdbx_seq_one_letter_code
_entity_poly.pdbx_strand_id
1 'polypeptide(L)' 'MNPLKCAFGVASGNFLSFVVRRHGIEIEQAKIDAIIALAELRNINELKSLQGKLAHLWRFISRVNTSPLAS' A
#
# COMPACT_ATOMS: atom_id res chain seq x y z
N MET A 1 -22.83 4.40 14.02
CA MET A 1 -22.09 3.14 13.73
C MET A 1 -23.07 2.13 13.15
N ASN A 2 -22.68 1.29 12.19
CA ASN A 2 -23.55 0.25 11.64
C ASN A 2 -23.10 -1.13 12.15
N PRO A 3 -23.80 -1.75 13.11
CA PRO A 3 -23.40 -3.03 13.70
C PRO A 3 -23.22 -4.17 12.68
N LEU A 4 -24.00 -4.17 11.59
CA LEU A 4 -23.93 -5.20 10.55
C LEU A 4 -22.68 -5.10 9.68
N LYS A 5 -21.98 -3.95 9.72
CA LYS A 5 -20.74 -3.71 8.98
C LYS A 5 -19.51 -3.65 9.91
N CYS A 6 -19.71 -3.85 11.20
CA CYS A 6 -18.62 -3.85 12.16
C CYS A 6 -18.06 -5.26 12.35
N ALA A 7 -16.74 -5.38 12.22
CA ALA A 7 -16.02 -6.61 12.56
C ALA A 7 -15.28 -6.39 13.88
N PHE A 8 -15.55 -7.23 14.89
CA PHE A 8 -14.88 -7.21 16.19
C PHE A 8 -14.33 -8.61 16.50
N GLY A 9 -13.13 -8.68 17.08
CA GLY A 9 -12.53 -9.96 17.49
C GLY A 9 -12.16 -10.92 16.36
N VAL A 10 -12.12 -10.46 15.10
CA VAL A 10 -11.79 -11.30 13.94
C VAL A 10 -10.28 -11.52 13.78
N ALA A 11 -9.88 -12.72 13.33
CA ALA A 11 -8.47 -13.03 13.05
C ALA A 11 -7.93 -12.29 11.81
N SER A 12 -8.81 -11.98 10.87
CA SER A 12 -8.53 -11.17 9.68
C SER A 12 -9.76 -10.39 9.26
N GLY A 13 -9.59 -9.22 8.64
CA GLY A 13 -10.71 -8.41 8.14
C GLY A 13 -10.30 -7.44 7.04
N ASN A 14 -11.27 -6.98 6.27
CA ASN A 14 -11.05 -5.98 5.23
C ASN A 14 -11.15 -4.57 5.83
N PHE A 15 -10.11 -3.75 5.64
CA PHE A 15 -10.07 -2.35 6.04
C PHE A 15 -9.47 -1.50 4.93
N LEU A 16 -10.17 -0.44 4.51
CA LEU A 16 -9.73 0.46 3.43
C LEU A 16 -9.31 -0.28 2.13
N SER A 17 -10.00 -1.38 1.79
CA SER A 17 -9.67 -2.26 0.64
C SER A 17 -8.39 -3.08 0.77
N PHE A 18 -7.85 -3.20 2.00
CA PHE A 18 -6.76 -4.09 2.35
C PHE A 18 -7.23 -5.19 3.29
N VAL A 19 -6.62 -6.37 3.19
CA VAL A 19 -6.79 -7.42 4.19
C VAL A 19 -5.84 -7.13 5.33
N VAL A 20 -6.34 -7.08 6.56
CA VAL A 20 -5.54 -6.89 7.77
C VAL A 20 -5.56 -8.19 8.57
N ARG A 21 -4.38 -8.67 8.96
CA ARG A 21 -4.17 -9.81 9.86
C ARG A 21 -3.33 -9.41 11.07
N ARG A 22 -3.18 -10.35 12.01
CA ARG A 22 -2.32 -10.19 13.21
C ARG A 22 -0.91 -9.71 12.89
N HIS A 23 -0.33 -10.15 11.77
CA HIS A 23 1.05 -9.85 11.38
C HIS A 23 1.19 -8.57 10.53
N GLY A 24 0.08 -7.92 10.17
CA GLY A 24 0.10 -6.69 9.37
C GLY A 24 -0.93 -6.68 8.23
N ILE A 25 -0.66 -5.84 7.24
CA ILE A 25 -1.49 -5.68 6.05
C ILE A 25 -1.03 -6.70 4.99
N GLU A 26 -1.97 -7.45 4.45
CA GLU A 26 -1.73 -8.33 3.32
C GLU A 26 -2.04 -7.61 2.01
N ILE A 27 -1.12 -7.78 1.06
CA ILE A 27 -1.26 -7.29 -0.31
C ILE A 27 -1.50 -8.52 -1.19
N GLU A 28 -2.53 -8.42 -2.03
CA GLU A 28 -2.84 -9.46 -3.01
C GLU A 28 -1.70 -9.60 -4.03
N GLN A 29 -1.27 -10.84 -4.29
CA GLN A 29 -0.17 -11.13 -5.21
C GLN A 29 -0.38 -10.53 -6.60
N ALA A 30 -1.63 -10.55 -7.10
CA ALA A 30 -1.98 -9.95 -8.39
C ALA A 30 -1.65 -8.45 -8.48
N LYS A 31 -1.76 -7.70 -7.37
CA LYS A 31 -1.40 -6.27 -7.33
C LYS A 31 0.12 -6.08 -7.37
N ILE A 32 0.87 -6.99 -6.75
CA ILE A 32 2.33 -7.00 -6.78
C ILE A 32 2.79 -7.30 -8.21
N ASP A 33 2.24 -8.35 -8.81
CA ASP A 33 2.58 -8.79 -10.17
C ASP A 33 2.28 -7.69 -11.19
N ALA A 34 1.16 -6.97 -11.05
CA ALA A 34 0.83 -5.83 -11.92
C ALA A 34 1.83 -4.67 -11.81
N ILE A 35 2.42 -4.44 -10.63
CA ILE A 35 3.48 -3.43 -10.45
C ILE A 35 4.80 -3.91 -11.06
N ILE A 36 5.15 -5.18 -10.88
CA ILE A 36 6.37 -5.78 -11.44
C ILE A 36 6.30 -5.81 -12.98
N ALA A 37 5.14 -6.14 -13.53
CA ALA A 37 4.89 -6.19 -14.98
C ALA A 37 4.67 -4.81 -15.60
N LEU A 38 4.69 -3.74 -14.80
CA LEU A 38 4.52 -2.38 -15.32
C LEU A 38 5.67 -2.08 -16.28
N ALA A 39 5.32 -1.80 -17.54
CA ALA A 39 6.29 -1.34 -18.52
C ALA A 39 6.94 -0.04 -18.05
N GLU A 40 8.16 0.20 -18.53
CA GLU A 40 8.89 1.43 -18.22
C GLU A 40 8.02 2.65 -18.53
N LEU A 41 7.85 3.51 -17.52
CA LEU A 41 7.04 4.72 -17.62
C LEU A 41 7.71 5.68 -18.60
N ARG A 42 7.06 5.98 -19.72
CA ARG A 42 7.66 6.78 -20.81
C ARG A 42 7.30 8.25 -20.73
N ASN A 43 6.30 8.59 -19.91
CA ASN A 43 5.75 9.94 -19.83
C ASN A 43 5.63 10.42 -18.37
N ILE A 44 5.92 11.70 -18.15
CA ILE A 44 5.75 12.39 -16.86
C ILE A 44 4.31 12.29 -16.32
N ASN A 45 3.31 12.22 -17.20
CA ASN A 45 1.92 12.07 -16.80
C ASN A 45 1.65 10.68 -16.18
N GLU A 46 2.28 9.63 -16.71
CA GLU A 46 2.17 8.27 -16.15
C GLU A 46 2.84 8.20 -14.77
N LEU A 47 4.01 8.83 -14.64
CA LEU A 47 4.72 8.95 -13.36
C LEU A 47 3.88 9.70 -12.32
N LYS A 48 3.31 10.85 -12.67
CA LYS A 48 2.43 11.62 -11.78
C LYS A 48 1.18 10.82 -11.38
N SER A 49 0.58 10.10 -12.34
CA SER A 49 -0.58 9.24 -12.06
C SER A 49 -0.23 8.12 -11.09
N LEU A 50 0.90 7.44 -11.29
CA LEU A 50 1.39 6.39 -10.39
C LEU A 50 1.66 6.97 -8.99
N GLN A 51 2.35 8.10 -8.90
CA GLN A 51 2.61 8.77 -7.63
C GLN A 51 1.33 9.11 -6.88
N GLY A 52 0.29 9.58 -7.59
CA GLY A 52 -1.04 9.83 -7.03
C GLY A 52 -1.71 8.56 -6.51
N LYS A 53 -1.65 7.46 -7.25
CA LYS A 53 -2.20 6.15 -6.82
C LYS A 53 -1.47 5.60 -5.59
N LEU A 54 -0.15 5.83 -5.50
CA LEU A 54 0.67 5.38 -4.39
C LEU A 54 0.58 6.29 -3.15
N ALA A 55 0.04 7.52 -3.27
CA ALA A 55 0.03 8.54 -2.21
C ALA A 55 -0.44 8.01 -0.84
N HIS A 56 -1.51 7.21 -0.80
CA HIS A 56 -2.01 6.62 0.45
C HIS A 56 -1.07 5.53 1.00
N LEU A 57 -0.40 4.76 0.14
CA LEU A 57 0.46 3.65 0.55
C LEU A 57 1.74 4.09 1.26
N TRP A 58 2.22 5.30 0.99
CA TRP A 58 3.40 5.88 1.66
C TRP A 58 3.29 5.91 3.20
N ARG A 59 2.07 5.90 3.75
CA ARG A 59 1.82 5.83 5.19
C ARG A 59 2.22 4.48 5.81
N PHE A 60 2.32 3.44 5.00
CA PHE A 60 2.70 2.08 5.43
C PHE A 60 4.17 1.77 5.14
N ILE A 61 4.87 2.63 4.39
CA ILE A 61 6.29 2.48 4.12
C ILE A 61 7.04 3.11 5.31
N SER A 62 7.73 2.29 6.09
CA SER A 62 8.62 2.78 7.13
C SER A 62 9.71 3.64 6.49
N ARG A 63 9.83 4.90 6.93
CA ARG A 63 10.94 5.76 6.51
C ARG A 63 12.19 5.26 7.21
N VAL A 64 13.03 4.52 6.51
CA VAL A 64 14.39 4.26 6.97
C VAL A 64 15.13 5.58 6.87
N ASN A 65 15.53 6.14 8.00
CA ASN A 65 16.38 7.32 8.05
C ASN A 65 17.77 6.94 7.53
N THR A 66 17.96 6.92 6.21
CA THR A 66 19.30 6.96 5.64
C THR A 66 19.78 8.39 5.84
N SER A 67 20.46 8.66 6.95
CA SER A 67 21.29 9.86 7.06
C SER A 67 22.24 9.85 5.85
N PRO A 68 22.18 10.83 4.94
CA PRO A 68 23.22 10.99 3.95
C PRO A 68 24.49 11.34 4.73
N LEU A 69 25.59 10.71 4.33
CA LEU A 69 26.94 10.85 4.85
C LEU A 69 27.16 12.14 5.65
N ALA A 70 27.46 12.00 6.94
CA ALA A 70 28.16 13.03 7.69
C ALA A 70 29.43 13.36 6.90
N SER A 71 29.48 14.57 6.37
CA SER A 71 30.70 15.23 5.89
C SER A 71 31.24 16.10 7.03
#